data_AF-A0A6A5W1X8-F1
#
_entry.id   AF-A0A6A5W1X8-F1
#
_cell.length_a   1.000
_cell.length_b   1.000
_cell.length_c   1.000
_cell.angle_alpha   90.00
_cell.angle_beta   90.00
_cell.angle_gamma   90.00
#
_symmetry.space_group_name_H-M   'P 1'
#
loop_
_entity.id
_entity.type
_entity.pdbx_description
1 polymer ?
#
loop_
_entity_poly.entity_id
_entity_poly.type
_entity_poly.pdbx_seq_one_letter_code
_entity_poly.pdbx_strand_id
1 'polypeptide(L)'
;MSYLLQFPTSSLPSNIRAPPYVVFAIQGEDVSQYLPTTIPLNMVLHFAPKMREWVLPTPTNLPEKAAQLALRFDMIGINIPAPVHRGALLSIIKKMGSEIGIDKASQGTLVKPSLTASIAIAKACATFELPPGHSEMLRLHIISTITTGSALTLSDMKELWDAFGANRTIIMHTAENFARSHANFSYPASEFEAITKWIGQNESRRNIFQS
;
A
#
# COMPACT_ATOMS: atom_id res chain seq x y z
N MET A 1 -10.28 7.91 -4.07
CA MET A 1 -8.96 7.39 -3.63
C MET A 1 -7.88 7.41 -4.72
N SER A 2 -8.19 7.74 -5.98
CA SER A 2 -7.28 7.55 -7.12
C SER A 2 -6.23 8.64 -7.35
N TYR A 3 -6.15 9.70 -6.53
CA TYR A 3 -5.24 10.83 -6.81
C TYR A 3 -3.86 10.72 -6.15
N LEU A 4 -3.71 9.87 -5.13
CA LEU A 4 -2.46 9.74 -4.38
C LEU A 4 -1.48 8.74 -5.01
N LEU A 5 -2.01 7.77 -5.73
CA LEU A 5 -1.23 6.89 -6.58
C LEU A 5 -1.30 7.41 -8.00
N GLN A 6 -0.14 7.52 -8.65
CA GLN A 6 -0.04 7.89 -10.05
C GLN A 6 0.56 6.71 -10.80
N PHE A 7 0.00 6.33 -11.94
CA PHE A 7 0.69 5.45 -12.87
C PHE A 7 1.04 6.27 -14.11
N PRO A 8 2.21 6.09 -14.71
CA PRO A 8 2.61 6.84 -15.88
C PRO A 8 1.64 6.56 -17.02
N THR A 9 1.42 7.56 -17.86
CA THR A 9 0.73 7.41 -19.14
C THR A 9 1.63 6.66 -20.12
N SER A 10 1.87 5.38 -19.85
CA SER A 10 2.53 4.46 -20.77
C SER A 10 1.53 3.99 -21.83
N SER A 11 2.00 3.63 -23.02
CA SER A 11 1.18 2.93 -23.99
C SER A 11 0.62 1.64 -23.37
N LEU A 12 -0.70 1.56 -23.28
CA LEU A 12 -1.36 0.37 -22.77
C LEU A 12 -1.36 -0.72 -23.86
N PRO A 13 -0.99 -1.95 -23.53
CA PRO A 13 -1.18 -3.10 -24.42
C PRO A 13 -2.65 -3.22 -24.89
N SER A 14 -2.86 -3.63 -26.13
CA SER A 14 -4.22 -3.82 -26.68
C SER A 14 -5.05 -4.86 -25.92
N ASN A 15 -4.38 -5.81 -25.27
CA ASN A 15 -4.96 -6.89 -24.47
C ASN A 15 -4.97 -6.60 -22.95
N ILE A 16 -4.77 -5.35 -22.52
CA ILE A 16 -4.62 -5.00 -21.09
C ILE A 16 -5.85 -5.38 -20.23
N ARG A 17 -7.04 -5.43 -20.84
CA ARG A 17 -8.32 -5.81 -20.19
C ARG A 17 -8.73 -7.25 -20.46
N ALA A 18 -8.03 -7.94 -21.36
CA ALA A 18 -8.41 -9.28 -21.77
C ALA A 18 -8.14 -10.29 -20.64
N PRO A 19 -8.87 -11.42 -20.59
CA PRO A 19 -8.49 -12.55 -19.75
C PRO A 19 -7.06 -13.03 -20.09
N PRO A 20 -6.39 -13.73 -19.16
CA PRO A 20 -6.90 -14.28 -17.89
C PRO A 20 -7.16 -13.23 -16.80
N TYR A 21 -8.06 -13.54 -15.88
CA TYR A 21 -8.32 -12.78 -14.65
C TYR A 21 -7.53 -13.35 -13.47
N VAL A 22 -7.36 -12.57 -12.41
CA VAL A 22 -6.56 -12.97 -11.25
C VAL A 22 -7.36 -13.09 -9.96
N VAL A 23 -6.95 -14.06 -9.16
CA VAL A 23 -7.39 -14.33 -7.78
C VAL A 23 -6.17 -14.10 -6.89
N PHE A 24 -6.32 -13.34 -5.80
CA PHE A 24 -5.18 -12.99 -4.94
C PHE A 24 -5.21 -13.75 -3.62
N ALA A 25 -4.04 -14.19 -3.21
CA ALA A 25 -3.76 -14.61 -1.85
C ALA A 25 -2.64 -13.74 -1.25
N ILE A 26 -2.66 -13.57 0.07
CA ILE A 26 -1.60 -12.93 0.84
C ILE A 26 -1.11 -13.95 1.86
N GLN A 27 0.16 -14.32 1.79
CA GLN A 27 0.76 -15.35 2.65
C GLN A 27 -0.01 -16.68 2.64
N GLY A 28 -0.59 -17.04 1.48
CA GLY A 28 -1.38 -18.26 1.30
C GLY A 28 -2.85 -18.13 1.69
N GLU A 29 -3.29 -17.02 2.28
CA GLU A 29 -4.70 -16.79 2.60
C GLU A 29 -5.42 -16.08 1.45
N ASP A 30 -6.57 -16.61 1.03
CA ASP A 30 -7.40 -16.01 -0.02
C ASP A 30 -8.00 -14.67 0.44
N VAL A 31 -7.77 -13.62 -0.35
CA VAL A 31 -8.29 -12.26 -0.11
C VAL A 31 -9.27 -11.80 -1.19
N SER A 32 -9.67 -12.68 -2.10
CA SER A 32 -10.44 -12.34 -3.30
C SER A 32 -11.83 -11.77 -2.99
N GLN A 33 -12.42 -12.17 -1.86
CA GLN A 33 -13.69 -11.59 -1.37
C GLN A 33 -13.62 -10.08 -1.10
N TYR A 34 -12.42 -9.52 -0.90
CA TYR A 34 -12.21 -8.09 -0.65
C TYR A 34 -11.86 -7.30 -1.90
N LEU A 35 -11.70 -7.97 -3.04
CA LEU A 35 -11.22 -7.40 -4.29
C LEU A 35 -12.30 -7.47 -5.39
N PRO A 36 -12.17 -6.69 -6.48
CA PRO A 36 -13.02 -6.87 -7.65
C PRO A 36 -12.93 -8.31 -8.20
N THR A 37 -14.06 -8.85 -8.66
CA THR A 37 -14.14 -10.24 -9.14
C THR A 37 -13.45 -10.46 -10.50
N THR A 38 -13.24 -9.40 -11.27
CA THR A 38 -12.65 -9.45 -12.62
C THR A 38 -11.46 -8.50 -12.70
N ILE A 39 -10.30 -8.96 -12.24
CA ILE A 39 -9.04 -8.21 -12.30
C ILE A 39 -8.20 -8.81 -13.42
N PRO A 40 -7.92 -8.10 -14.53
CA PRO A 40 -7.11 -8.66 -15.61
C PRO A 40 -5.65 -8.89 -15.18
N LEU A 41 -5.09 -10.05 -15.49
CA LEU A 41 -3.68 -10.36 -15.19
C LEU A 41 -2.75 -9.36 -15.89
N ASN A 42 -3.00 -9.08 -17.17
CA ASN A 42 -2.15 -8.18 -17.96
C ASN A 42 -2.09 -6.79 -17.34
N MET A 43 -3.20 -6.28 -16.79
CA MET A 43 -3.23 -5.02 -16.05
C MET A 43 -2.29 -5.05 -14.85
N VAL A 44 -2.40 -6.09 -14.02
CA VAL A 44 -1.59 -6.24 -12.81
C VAL A 44 -0.11 -6.31 -13.17
N LEU A 45 0.26 -7.15 -14.14
CA LEU A 45 1.66 -7.34 -14.54
C LEU A 45 2.26 -6.14 -15.28
N HIS A 46 1.42 -5.32 -15.93
CA HIS A 46 1.85 -4.08 -16.56
C HIS A 46 2.24 -3.04 -15.51
N PHE A 47 1.40 -2.83 -14.50
CA PHE A 47 1.62 -1.80 -13.47
C PHE A 47 2.49 -2.26 -12.30
N ALA A 48 2.51 -3.55 -11.99
CA ALA A 48 3.34 -4.15 -10.94
C ALA A 48 4.10 -5.38 -11.48
N PRO A 49 5.14 -5.19 -12.31
CA PRO A 49 5.87 -6.28 -12.95
C PRO A 49 6.43 -7.32 -11.97
N LYS A 50 6.77 -6.91 -10.75
CA LYS A 50 7.27 -7.77 -9.68
C LYS A 50 6.33 -8.92 -9.36
N MET A 51 5.01 -8.72 -9.48
CA MET A 51 4.01 -9.74 -9.19
C MET A 51 4.10 -10.97 -10.11
N ARG A 52 4.83 -10.88 -11.24
CA ARG A 52 5.09 -12.04 -12.11
C ARG A 52 5.79 -13.18 -11.37
N GLU A 53 6.63 -12.86 -10.39
CA GLU A 53 7.35 -13.84 -9.56
C GLU A 53 6.40 -14.62 -8.62
N TRP A 54 5.18 -14.12 -8.42
CA TRP A 54 4.21 -14.64 -7.45
C TRP A 54 3.00 -15.28 -8.11
N VAL A 55 2.99 -15.36 -9.44
CA VAL A 55 1.98 -16.08 -10.20
C VAL A 55 2.10 -17.57 -9.88
N LEU A 56 1.00 -18.17 -9.44
CA LEU A 56 0.94 -19.59 -9.15
C LEU A 56 1.02 -20.39 -10.46
N PRO A 57 1.74 -21.52 -10.47
CA PRO A 57 1.76 -22.39 -11.64
C PRO A 57 0.36 -22.92 -11.92
N THR A 58 0.04 -23.14 -13.20
CA THR A 58 -1.21 -23.77 -13.59
C THR A 58 -1.30 -25.14 -12.92
N PRO A 59 -2.35 -25.43 -12.15
CA PRO A 59 -2.49 -26.72 -11.49
C PRO A 59 -2.61 -27.82 -12.55
N THR A 60 -1.70 -28.80 -12.50
CA THR A 60 -1.63 -29.90 -13.47
C THR A 60 -2.58 -31.05 -13.16
N ASN A 61 -2.99 -31.20 -11.90
CA ASN A 61 -3.85 -32.30 -11.43
C ASN A 61 -5.09 -31.74 -10.71
N LEU A 62 -6.03 -31.19 -11.48
CA LEU A 62 -7.32 -30.77 -10.95
C LEU A 62 -8.32 -31.94 -10.98
N PRO A 63 -9.17 -32.11 -9.95
CA PRO A 63 -10.34 -32.98 -10.03
C PRO A 63 -11.21 -32.59 -11.23
N GLU A 64 -11.84 -33.57 -11.88
CA GLU A 64 -12.56 -33.39 -13.15
C GLU A 64 -13.57 -32.23 -13.14
N LYS A 65 -14.36 -32.09 -12.06
CA LYS A 65 -15.30 -30.97 -11.89
C LYS A 65 -14.60 -29.60 -11.79
N ALA A 66 -13.45 -29.54 -11.13
CA ALA A 66 -12.66 -28.32 -11.01
C ALA A 66 -11.96 -28.00 -12.34
N ALA A 67 -11.49 -29.00 -13.07
CA ALA A 67 -10.95 -28.83 -14.41
C ALA A 67 -12.02 -28.29 -15.39
N GLN A 68 -13.24 -28.83 -15.34
CA GLN A 68 -14.36 -28.32 -16.15
C GLN A 68 -14.75 -26.87 -15.80
N LEU A 69 -14.66 -26.47 -14.53
CA LEU A 69 -14.89 -25.09 -14.10
C LEU A 69 -13.74 -24.16 -14.50
N ALA A 70 -12.50 -24.63 -14.43
CA ALA A 70 -11.32 -23.89 -14.89
C ALA A 70 -11.35 -23.61 -16.40
N LEU A 71 -11.98 -24.49 -17.20
CA LEU A 71 -12.21 -24.24 -18.63
C LEU A 71 -13.21 -23.09 -18.89
N ARG A 72 -14.07 -22.75 -17.92
CA ARG A 72 -15.09 -21.69 -18.06
C ARG A 72 -14.59 -20.32 -17.62
N PHE A 73 -13.65 -20.28 -16.68
CA PHE A 73 -13.10 -19.05 -16.12
C PHE A 73 -11.59 -19.13 -16.16
N ASP A 74 -10.98 -18.38 -17.08
CA ASP A 74 -9.54 -18.26 -17.21
C ASP A 74 -9.00 -17.43 -16.03
N MET A 75 -8.80 -18.10 -14.90
CA MET A 75 -8.41 -17.52 -13.61
C MET A 75 -7.01 -17.98 -13.25
N ILE A 76 -6.17 -17.03 -12.82
CA ILE A 76 -4.79 -17.26 -12.41
C ILE A 76 -4.61 -16.78 -10.97
N GLY A 77 -4.00 -17.62 -10.13
CA GLY A 77 -3.68 -17.23 -8.75
C GLY A 77 -2.41 -16.40 -8.66
N ILE A 78 -2.40 -15.36 -7.84
CA ILE A 78 -1.19 -14.64 -7.41
C ILE A 78 -1.10 -14.73 -5.89
N ASN A 79 -0.01 -15.31 -5.36
CA ASN A 79 0.22 -15.40 -3.92
C ASN A 79 1.31 -14.44 -3.48
N ILE A 80 0.94 -13.33 -2.86
CA ILE A 80 1.88 -12.31 -2.36
C ILE A 80 2.53 -12.86 -1.08
N PRO A 81 3.85 -13.12 -1.06
CA PRO A 81 4.51 -13.74 0.09
C PRO A 81 4.71 -12.79 1.28
N ALA A 82 4.60 -11.48 1.03
CA ALA A 82 4.78 -10.44 2.03
C ALA A 82 3.47 -10.06 2.74
N PRO A 83 3.53 -9.61 4.01
CA PRO A 83 2.34 -9.21 4.77
C PRO A 83 1.82 -7.84 4.29
N VAL A 84 1.05 -7.86 3.21
CA VAL A 84 0.42 -6.66 2.64
C VAL A 84 -0.97 -6.48 3.23
N HIS A 85 -1.31 -5.26 3.65
CA HIS A 85 -2.65 -4.96 4.14
C HIS A 85 -3.67 -5.07 2.99
N ARG A 86 -4.74 -5.85 3.17
CA ARG A 86 -5.79 -6.07 2.14
C ARG A 86 -6.38 -4.78 1.58
N GLY A 87 -6.60 -3.76 2.42
CA GLY A 87 -7.13 -2.46 2.00
C GLY A 87 -6.15 -1.66 1.13
N ALA A 88 -4.84 -1.85 1.33
CA ALA A 88 -3.80 -1.25 0.50
C ALA A 88 -3.77 -1.91 -0.88
N LEU A 89 -3.80 -3.25 -0.92
CA LEU A 89 -3.92 -4.01 -2.17
C LEU A 89 -5.17 -3.59 -2.96
N LEU A 90 -6.34 -3.56 -2.32
CA LEU A 90 -7.58 -3.10 -2.94
C LEU A 90 -7.45 -1.69 -3.55
N SER A 91 -6.83 -0.77 -2.82
CA SER A 91 -6.64 0.62 -3.27
C SER A 91 -5.75 0.69 -4.51
N ILE A 92 -4.66 -0.09 -4.53
CA ILE A 92 -3.74 -0.18 -5.65
C ILE A 92 -4.43 -0.79 -6.88
N ILE A 93 -5.14 -1.92 -6.71
CA ILE A 93 -5.86 -2.60 -7.80
C ILE A 93 -6.94 -1.71 -8.40
N LYS A 94 -7.77 -1.06 -7.57
CA LYS A 94 -8.77 -0.10 -8.05
C LYS A 94 -8.13 1.06 -8.82
N LYS A 95 -6.98 1.53 -8.35
CA LYS A 95 -6.24 2.57 -9.08
C LYS A 95 -5.78 2.06 -10.45
N MET A 96 -5.15 0.89 -10.53
CA MET A 96 -4.76 0.27 -11.81
C MET A 96 -5.97 0.10 -12.74
N GLY A 97 -7.10 -0.37 -12.22
CA GLY A 97 -8.36 -0.52 -12.97
C GLY A 97 -8.90 0.81 -13.50
N SER A 98 -8.77 1.89 -12.73
CA SER A 98 -9.17 3.24 -13.16
C SER A 98 -8.30 3.78 -14.30
N GLU A 99 -6.99 3.49 -14.30
CA GLU A 99 -6.05 3.91 -15.37
C GLU A 99 -6.38 3.25 -16.72
N ILE A 100 -6.90 2.03 -16.67
CA ILE A 100 -7.34 1.32 -17.85
C ILE A 100 -8.85 1.41 -18.05
N GLY A 101 -9.57 2.29 -17.35
CA GLY A 101 -10.99 2.58 -17.60
C GLY A 101 -11.98 1.45 -17.29
N ILE A 102 -11.62 0.49 -16.43
CA ILE A 102 -12.55 -0.52 -15.88
C ILE A 102 -13.44 0.11 -14.81
N ASP A 103 -12.84 0.89 -13.91
CA ASP A 103 -13.55 1.52 -12.80
C ASP A 103 -13.75 3.02 -13.05
N LYS A 104 -14.75 3.36 -13.88
CA LYS A 104 -15.15 4.77 -14.10
C LYS A 104 -15.94 5.36 -12.93
N ALA A 105 -16.51 4.52 -12.05
CA ALA A 105 -17.52 4.92 -11.07
C ALA A 105 -16.97 5.43 -9.70
N SER A 106 -15.68 5.27 -9.39
CA SER A 106 -15.13 5.64 -8.07
C SER A 106 -14.45 7.01 -8.02
N GLN A 107 -14.81 7.95 -8.91
CA GLN A 107 -14.43 9.36 -8.73
C GLN A 107 -15.29 10.05 -7.65
N GLY A 108 -16.41 9.47 -7.23
CA GLY A 108 -17.42 10.12 -6.37
C GLY A 108 -17.19 10.08 -4.85
N THR A 109 -16.21 9.35 -4.33
CA THR A 109 -15.89 9.38 -2.89
C THR A 109 -14.40 9.61 -2.68
N LEU A 110 -14.04 10.90 -2.61
CA LEU A 110 -12.77 11.38 -2.06
C LEU A 110 -12.74 11.14 -0.54
N VAL A 111 -12.65 9.88 -0.12
CA VAL A 111 -12.24 9.61 1.26
C VAL A 111 -10.72 9.78 1.30
N LYS A 112 -10.27 10.86 1.96
CA LYS A 112 -8.85 11.08 2.27
C LYS A 112 -8.39 9.90 3.15
N PRO A 113 -7.39 9.11 2.74
CA PRO A 113 -6.96 7.98 3.55
C PRO A 113 -6.37 8.49 4.87
N SER A 114 -6.61 7.73 5.94
CA SER A 114 -5.94 7.94 7.22
C SER A 114 -4.42 7.80 7.06
N LEU A 115 -3.67 8.28 8.05
CA LEU A 115 -2.21 8.12 8.07
C LEU A 115 -1.81 6.64 7.98
N THR A 116 -2.39 5.78 8.82
CA THR A 116 -2.21 4.32 8.81
C THR A 116 -2.51 3.71 7.43
N ALA A 117 -3.62 4.07 6.80
CA ALA A 117 -3.97 3.56 5.48
C ALA A 117 -2.96 4.03 4.41
N SER A 118 -2.49 5.28 4.52
CA SER A 118 -1.49 5.84 3.61
C SER A 118 -0.14 5.15 3.75
N ILE A 119 0.29 4.87 4.98
CA ILE A 119 1.51 4.09 5.28
C ILE A 119 1.38 2.67 4.73
N ALA A 120 0.24 2.02 4.94
CA ALA A 120 -0.02 0.67 4.43
C ALA A 120 0.05 0.61 2.89
N ILE A 121 -0.49 1.63 2.19
CA ILE A 121 -0.35 1.76 0.74
C ILE A 121 1.11 1.95 0.36
N ALA A 122 1.86 2.82 1.05
CA ALA A 122 3.28 3.05 0.76
C ALA A 122 4.12 1.77 0.92
N LYS A 123 3.89 0.99 2.00
CA LYS A 123 4.53 -0.32 2.22
C LYS A 123 4.19 -1.32 1.10
N ALA A 124 2.93 -1.35 0.68
CA ALA A 124 2.50 -2.20 -0.43
C ALA A 124 3.16 -1.79 -1.76
N CYS A 125 3.25 -0.48 -2.06
CA CYS A 125 3.95 0.02 -3.24
C CYS A 125 5.44 -0.38 -3.23
N ALA A 126 6.11 -0.28 -2.09
CA ALA A 126 7.49 -0.73 -1.94
C ALA A 126 7.62 -2.25 -2.15
N THR A 127 6.69 -3.03 -1.58
CA THR A 127 6.63 -4.49 -1.75
C THR A 127 6.48 -4.88 -3.22
N PHE A 128 5.66 -4.14 -3.97
CA PHE A 128 5.42 -4.37 -5.40
C PHE A 128 6.48 -3.73 -6.30
N GLU A 129 7.51 -3.11 -5.71
CA GLU A 129 8.57 -2.39 -6.42
C GLU A 129 8.02 -1.33 -7.40
N LEU A 130 6.93 -0.65 -7.02
CA LEU A 130 6.38 0.41 -7.86
C LEU A 130 7.37 1.58 -7.94
N PRO A 131 7.61 2.15 -9.13
CA PRO A 131 8.58 3.24 -9.28
C PRO A 131 8.23 4.45 -8.38
N PRO A 132 9.22 5.17 -7.82
CA PRO A 132 8.99 6.20 -6.80
C PRO A 132 7.93 7.24 -7.16
N GLY A 133 7.90 7.69 -8.42
CA GLY A 133 6.93 8.67 -8.92
C GLY A 133 5.47 8.24 -8.75
N HIS A 134 5.20 6.94 -8.60
CA HIS A 134 3.84 6.43 -8.37
C HIS A 134 3.29 6.78 -6.99
N SER A 135 4.18 7.04 -6.05
CA SER A 135 3.86 7.26 -4.63
C SER A 135 4.15 8.68 -4.17
N GLU A 136 4.51 9.60 -5.07
CA GLU A 136 4.95 10.94 -4.68
C GLU A 136 3.82 11.75 -4.04
N MET A 137 2.64 11.76 -4.66
CA MET A 137 1.46 12.40 -4.08
C MET A 137 1.06 11.75 -2.74
N LEU A 138 1.21 10.44 -2.62
CA LEU A 138 1.00 9.72 -1.36
C LEU A 138 1.98 10.19 -0.27
N ARG A 139 3.26 10.38 -0.60
CA ARG A 139 4.27 10.91 0.32
C ARG A 139 3.95 12.34 0.75
N LEU A 140 3.61 13.21 -0.20
CA LEU A 140 3.20 14.59 0.10
C LEU A 140 1.97 14.63 1.01
N HIS A 141 1.01 13.72 0.79
CA HIS A 141 -0.15 13.58 1.65
C HIS A 141 0.20 13.07 3.05
N ILE A 142 1.13 12.10 3.18
CA ILE A 142 1.64 11.63 4.48
C ILE A 142 2.31 12.79 5.22
N ILE A 143 3.22 13.52 4.56
CA ILE A 143 3.89 14.69 5.14
C ILE A 143 2.86 15.73 5.58
N SER A 144 1.94 16.12 4.70
CA SER A 144 0.88 17.07 5.03
C SER A 144 0.05 16.62 6.23
N THR A 145 -0.28 15.33 6.32
CA THR A 145 -1.06 14.77 7.44
C THR A 145 -0.25 14.80 8.74
N ILE A 146 1.05 14.50 8.70
CA ILE A 146 1.94 14.62 9.87
C ILE A 146 2.08 16.09 10.29
N THR A 147 2.32 17.00 9.35
CA THR A 147 2.57 18.41 9.64
C THR A 147 1.32 19.12 10.13
N THR A 148 0.15 18.84 9.57
CA THR A 148 -1.10 19.57 9.92
C THR A 148 -2.01 18.82 10.88
N GLY A 149 -1.75 17.54 11.12
CA GLY A 149 -2.58 16.67 11.94
C GLY A 149 -2.34 16.80 13.43
N SER A 150 -3.02 15.93 14.18
CA SER A 150 -2.88 15.78 15.63
C SER A 150 -1.51 15.25 16.05
N ALA A 151 -1.32 15.18 17.36
CA ALA A 151 -0.20 14.46 17.96
C ALA A 151 -0.15 13.01 17.44
N LEU A 152 1.02 12.57 17.02
CA LEU A 152 1.26 11.20 16.55
C LEU A 152 1.44 10.27 17.74
N THR A 153 0.75 9.14 17.73
CA THR A 153 0.96 8.10 18.75
C THR A 153 2.30 7.39 18.53
N LEU A 154 2.80 6.70 19.55
CA LEU A 154 3.93 5.80 19.44
C LEU A 154 3.72 4.75 18.33
N SER A 155 2.48 4.29 18.16
CA SER A 155 2.14 3.34 17.10
C SER A 155 2.38 3.95 15.72
N ASP A 156 1.89 5.17 15.48
CA ASP A 156 2.08 5.87 14.21
C ASP A 156 3.58 6.10 13.93
N MET A 157 4.34 6.52 14.94
CA MET A 157 5.78 6.78 14.80
C MET A 157 6.56 5.50 14.47
N LYS A 158 6.21 4.37 15.09
CA LYS A 158 6.78 3.05 14.75
C LYS A 158 6.45 2.65 13.33
N GLU A 159 5.19 2.78 12.92
CA GLU A 159 4.77 2.43 11.57
C GLU A 159 5.47 3.27 10.51
N LEU A 160 5.62 4.58 10.74
CA LEU A 160 6.37 5.50 9.88
C LEU A 160 7.84 5.11 9.79
N TRP A 161 8.46 4.80 10.93
CA TRP A 161 9.84 4.32 10.97
C TRP A 161 10.02 3.01 10.22
N ASP A 162 9.11 2.05 10.39
CA ASP A 162 9.18 0.76 9.71
C ASP A 162 8.94 0.90 8.19
N ALA A 163 8.12 1.85 7.77
CA ALA A 163 7.81 2.08 6.35
C ALA A 163 8.90 2.83 5.59
N PHE A 164 9.47 3.86 6.23
CA PHE A 164 10.35 4.82 5.56
C PHE A 164 11.79 4.77 6.07
N GLY A 165 12.06 4.04 7.16
CA GLY A 165 13.37 3.90 7.77
C GLY A 165 13.98 5.26 8.09
N ALA A 166 15.27 5.42 7.78
CA ALA A 166 15.98 6.69 7.94
C ALA A 166 15.73 7.71 6.80
N ASN A 167 14.63 7.59 6.05
CA ASN A 167 14.24 8.63 5.10
C ASN A 167 14.05 9.95 5.86
N ARG A 168 15.02 10.84 5.70
CA ARG A 168 15.13 12.04 6.52
C ARG A 168 13.88 12.91 6.43
N THR A 169 13.24 13.04 5.27
CA THR A 169 12.12 13.97 5.09
C THR A 169 10.92 13.60 5.96
N ILE A 170 10.42 12.35 5.86
CA ILE A 170 9.21 11.94 6.61
C ILE A 170 9.51 11.87 8.11
N ILE A 171 10.69 11.36 8.49
CA ILE A 171 11.04 11.24 9.91
C ILE A 171 11.33 12.60 10.53
N MET A 172 11.92 13.57 9.82
CA MET A 172 12.08 14.93 10.33
C MET A 172 10.72 15.57 10.61
N HIS A 173 9.76 15.48 9.69
CA HIS A 173 8.40 15.99 9.95
C HIS A 173 7.72 15.24 11.12
N THR A 174 8.04 13.97 11.32
CA THR A 174 7.57 13.19 12.49
C THR A 174 8.16 13.75 13.78
N ALA A 175 9.46 14.07 13.80
CA ALA A 175 10.14 14.69 14.94
C ALA A 175 9.60 16.11 15.22
N GLU A 176 9.39 16.92 14.19
CA GLU A 176 8.77 18.24 14.30
C GLU A 176 7.35 18.17 14.88
N ASN A 177 6.52 17.23 14.41
CA ASN A 177 5.18 17.00 14.98
C ASN A 177 5.29 16.63 16.47
N PHE A 178 6.20 15.71 16.82
CA PHE A 178 6.40 15.31 18.21
C PHE A 178 6.80 16.49 19.10
N ALA A 179 7.81 17.27 18.70
CA ALA A 179 8.28 18.44 19.45
C ALA A 179 7.18 19.49 19.63
N ARG A 180 6.47 19.84 18.55
CA ARG A 180 5.36 20.79 18.60
C ARG A 180 4.22 20.30 19.49
N SER A 181 3.79 19.05 19.31
CA SER A 181 2.68 18.47 20.08
C SER A 181 3.03 18.36 21.57
N HIS A 182 4.30 18.13 21.92
CA HIS A 182 4.78 18.19 23.29
C HIS A 182 4.73 19.61 23.86
N ALA A 183 5.23 20.61 23.13
CA ALA A 183 5.16 22.02 23.53
C ALA A 183 3.71 22.50 23.75
N ASN A 184 2.76 21.91 23.01
CA ASN A 184 1.33 22.17 23.13
C ASN A 184 0.63 21.26 24.16
N PHE A 185 1.35 20.51 24.99
CA PHE A 185 0.81 19.58 26.00
C PHE A 185 -0.22 18.58 25.45
N SER A 186 -0.08 18.18 24.19
CA SER A 186 -1.03 17.31 23.50
C SER A 186 -0.83 15.82 23.79
N TYR A 187 0.22 15.46 24.54
CA TYR A 187 0.52 14.09 24.93
C TYR A 187 0.14 13.80 26.38
N PRO A 188 -0.54 12.67 26.66
CA PRO A 188 -0.55 12.09 27.99
C PRO A 188 0.88 11.75 28.44
N ALA A 189 1.15 11.86 29.75
CA ALA A 189 2.49 11.60 30.30
C ALA A 189 3.02 10.19 29.95
N SER A 190 2.15 9.18 30.00
CA SER A 190 2.50 7.80 29.65
C SER A 190 2.88 7.63 28.18
N GLU A 191 2.22 8.34 27.27
CA GLU A 191 2.51 8.28 25.83
C GLU A 191 3.85 8.96 25.53
N PHE A 192 4.09 10.12 26.14
CA PHE A 192 5.36 10.84 26.00
C PHE A 192 6.55 10.03 26.54
N GLU A 193 6.41 9.40 27.71
CA GLU A 193 7.44 8.53 28.27
C GLU A 193 7.72 7.32 27.35
N ALA A 194 6.67 6.71 26.80
CA ALA A 194 6.81 5.59 25.88
C ALA A 194 7.54 5.99 24.58
N ILE A 195 7.21 7.17 24.02
CA ILE A 195 7.87 7.71 22.82
C ILE A 195 9.33 8.03 23.08
N THR A 196 9.65 8.75 24.16
CA THR A 196 11.03 9.11 24.51
C THR A 196 11.88 7.88 24.79
N LYS A 197 11.35 6.90 25.54
CA LYS A 197 12.00 5.60 25.76
C LYS A 197 12.26 4.89 24.43
N TRP A 198 11.27 4.85 23.54
CA TRP A 198 11.44 4.25 22.23
C TRP A 198 12.55 4.96 21.45
N ILE A 199 12.51 6.28 21.28
CA ILE A 199 13.56 7.07 20.60
C ILE A 199 14.95 6.76 21.20
N GLY A 200 15.06 6.72 22.53
CA GLY A 200 16.30 6.47 23.26
C GLY A 200 16.95 5.10 22.97
N GLN A 201 16.20 4.11 22.49
CA GLN A 201 16.71 2.76 22.22
C GLN A 201 17.53 2.62 20.93
N ASN A 202 17.59 3.64 20.06
CA ASN A 202 18.31 3.54 18.79
C ASN A 202 19.00 4.85 18.44
N GLU A 203 20.28 4.74 18.08
CA GLU A 203 21.12 5.91 17.81
C GLU A 203 20.64 6.75 16.62
N SER A 204 20.24 6.11 15.52
CA SER A 204 19.69 6.83 14.36
C SER A 204 18.43 7.60 14.72
N ARG A 205 17.55 7.03 15.56
CA ARG A 205 16.36 7.70 16.07
C ARG A 205 16.73 8.89 16.95
N ARG A 206 17.65 8.71 17.90
CA ARG A 206 18.13 9.82 18.75
C ARG A 206 18.69 10.97 17.91
N ASN A 207 19.56 10.68 16.95
CA ASN A 207 20.22 11.70 16.15
C ASN A 207 19.22 12.56 15.35
N ILE A 208 18.15 11.96 14.81
CA ILE A 208 17.14 12.70 14.04
C ILE A 208 16.22 13.52 14.95
N PHE A 209 15.93 13.04 16.16
CA PHE A 209 15.03 13.73 17.10
C PHE A 209 15.75 14.78 17.97
N GLN A 210 17.07 14.89 17.88
CA GLN A 210 17.90 15.87 18.60
C GLN A 210 18.41 17.01 17.70
N SER A 211 18.35 16.82 16.37
CA SER A 211 18.71 17.81 15.35
C SER A 211 17.58 18.79 15.08
#